data_AF-A0A849WYX4-F1
#
_entry.id   AF-A0A849WYX4-F1
#
_cell.length_a   1.000
_cell.length_b   1.000
_cell.length_c   1.000
_cell.angle_alpha   90.00
_cell.angle_beta   90.00
_cell.angle_gamma   90.00
#
_symmetry.space_group_name_H-M   'P 1'
#
loop_
_entity.id
_entity.type
_entity.pdbx_description
1 polymer ?
#
loop_
_entity_poly.entity_id
_entity_poly.type
_entity_poly.pdbx_seq_one_letter_code
_entity_poly.pdbx_strand_id
1 'polypeptide(L)'
;LALFLAGCGKNTLPWEASGSSARMRWEQFPVVLWMDPAIAEDAARMDDVHVAVAWWEEQVSRPLFDLRTWSGPMPPYAGGTATDPQDFLGNVLFFQDPWPHAEDVKGKTFLLASQDRLEQGLIALKGDEPYCHGGCAANPGRRVVFQKLVAHELGHFLGLPHTEDPESLMSPDLTPEPLPAATVTAEELGRIVN
;
A
#
# COMPACT_ATOMS: atom_id res chain seq x y z
N LEU A 1 9.33 -8.03 17.93
CA LEU A 1 9.12 -7.35 16.65
C LEU A 1 9.19 -8.40 15.57
N ALA A 2 8.12 -8.57 14.80
CA ALA A 2 8.11 -9.44 13.62
C ALA A 2 7.94 -8.55 12.38
N LEU A 3 8.73 -8.82 11.35
CA LEU A 3 8.63 -8.17 10.05
C LEU A 3 7.73 -9.02 9.15
N PHE A 4 6.79 -8.36 8.49
CA PHE A 4 5.84 -8.97 7.57
C PHE A 4 5.95 -8.32 6.19
N LEU A 5 5.82 -9.15 5.15
CA LEU A 5 5.92 -8.74 3.75
C LEU A 5 4.57 -8.92 3.06
N ALA A 6 3.85 -7.83 2.82
CA ALA A 6 2.71 -7.78 1.90
C ALA A 6 3.18 -7.19 0.56
N GLY A 7 2.57 -7.55 -0.57
CA GLY A 7 2.81 -6.81 -1.81
C GLY A 7 2.16 -7.45 -3.00
N CYS A 8 1.86 -6.64 -4.02
CA CYS A 8 1.26 -7.10 -5.27
C CYS A 8 2.15 -8.15 -5.97
N GLY A 9 1.68 -9.40 -6.01
CA GLY A 9 2.39 -10.60 -6.45
C GLY A 9 2.06 -11.78 -5.54
N LYS A 10 2.02 -13.03 -6.07
CA LYS A 10 1.44 -14.23 -5.41
C LYS A 10 2.07 -14.71 -4.08
N ASN A 11 2.87 -13.89 -3.41
CA ASN A 11 3.45 -14.23 -2.12
C ASN A 11 2.47 -13.88 -1.01
N THR A 12 1.92 -14.92 -0.39
CA THR A 12 1.06 -14.83 0.79
C THR A 12 1.79 -14.23 1.98
N LEU A 13 1.06 -13.53 2.83
CA LEU A 13 1.57 -12.97 4.08
C LEU A 13 2.05 -14.12 5.00
N PRO A 14 3.16 -13.97 5.73
CA PRO A 14 3.63 -15.02 6.65
C PRO A 14 2.58 -15.44 7.70
N TRP A 15 1.65 -14.54 8.07
CA TRP A 15 0.57 -14.88 8.99
C TRP A 15 -0.58 -15.65 8.33
N GLU A 16 -0.80 -15.53 7.01
CA GLU A 16 -1.73 -16.40 6.27
C GLU A 16 -1.27 -17.86 6.31
N ALA A 17 0.04 -18.10 6.21
CA ALA A 17 0.63 -19.44 6.34
C ALA A 17 0.57 -20.00 7.77
N SER A 18 0.44 -19.13 8.78
CA SER A 18 0.45 -19.52 10.20
C SER A 18 -0.93 -19.90 10.76
N GLY A 19 -2.01 -19.68 10.01
CA GLY A 19 -3.38 -19.89 10.49
C GLY A 19 -3.78 -19.00 11.68
N SER A 20 -2.94 -18.03 12.07
CA SER A 20 -3.25 -17.09 13.13
C SER A 20 -4.23 -16.05 12.58
N SER A 21 -5.45 -16.08 13.10
CA SER A 21 -6.51 -15.10 12.85
C SER A 21 -6.27 -13.74 13.54
N ALA A 22 -5.05 -13.47 14.00
CA ALA A 22 -4.71 -12.21 14.64
C ALA A 22 -4.90 -11.07 13.64
N ARG A 23 -5.86 -10.20 13.94
CA ARG A 23 -6.18 -9.03 13.12
C ARG A 23 -5.13 -7.96 13.37
N MET A 24 -4.16 -7.89 12.47
CA MET A 24 -3.14 -6.84 12.46
C MET A 24 -3.82 -5.50 12.21
N ARG A 25 -3.67 -4.55 13.14
CA ARG A 25 -4.28 -3.22 13.01
C ARG A 25 -3.43 -2.13 13.63
N TRP A 26 -3.66 -0.89 13.18
CA TRP A 26 -3.15 0.30 13.84
C TRP A 26 -3.88 0.55 15.16
N GLU A 27 -3.15 1.00 16.17
CA GLU A 27 -3.72 1.32 17.48
C GLU A 27 -4.57 2.60 17.45
N GLN A 28 -4.22 3.54 16.58
CA GLN A 28 -4.91 4.82 16.44
C GLN A 28 -4.87 5.32 15.00
N PHE A 29 -5.91 6.07 14.64
CA PHE A 29 -6.01 6.83 13.40
C PHE A 29 -6.25 8.32 13.71
N PRO A 30 -5.81 9.24 12.84
CA PRO A 30 -5.10 8.98 11.59
C PRO A 30 -3.65 8.53 11.82
N VAL A 31 -3.15 7.66 10.95
CA VAL A 31 -1.74 7.27 10.91
C VAL A 31 -1.01 8.28 10.04
N VAL A 32 0.09 8.85 10.55
CA VAL A 32 0.95 9.70 9.73
C VAL A 32 1.57 8.86 8.64
N LEU A 33 1.37 9.25 7.37
CA LEU A 33 1.99 8.64 6.21
C LEU A 33 2.83 9.70 5.49
N TRP A 34 4.14 9.48 5.47
CA TRP A 34 5.08 10.36 4.80
C TRP A 34 5.23 9.96 3.33
N MET A 35 5.27 10.96 2.47
CA MET A 35 5.36 10.81 1.03
C MET A 35 6.75 11.19 0.56
N ASP A 36 7.38 10.31 -0.20
CA ASP A 36 8.57 10.65 -0.99
C ASP A 36 8.37 11.96 -1.77
N PRO A 37 9.33 12.91 -1.75
CA PRO A 37 9.28 14.11 -2.55
C PRO A 37 8.95 13.86 -4.04
N ALA A 38 9.43 12.77 -4.63
CA ALA A 38 9.13 12.42 -6.02
C ALA A 38 7.65 12.09 -6.28
N ILE A 39 6.89 11.77 -5.22
CA ILE A 39 5.43 11.64 -5.26
C ILE A 39 4.77 12.97 -4.87
N ALA A 40 5.23 13.61 -3.80
CA ALA A 40 4.60 14.80 -3.22
C ALA A 40 4.73 16.06 -4.08
N GLU A 41 5.81 16.18 -4.87
CA GLU A 41 6.09 17.35 -5.72
C GLU A 41 5.45 17.22 -7.12
N ASP A 42 4.97 16.03 -7.49
CA ASP A 42 4.23 15.80 -8.72
C ASP A 42 2.71 15.92 -8.46
N ALA A 43 2.10 16.95 -9.05
CA ALA A 43 0.69 17.25 -8.81
C ALA A 43 -0.26 16.12 -9.23
N ALA A 44 0.03 15.39 -10.32
CA ALA A 44 -0.83 14.30 -10.79
C ALA A 44 -0.73 13.08 -9.86
N ARG A 45 0.48 12.75 -9.41
CA ARG A 45 0.68 11.67 -8.43
C ARG A 45 0.06 12.00 -7.09
N MET A 46 0.18 13.24 -6.62
CA MET A 46 -0.41 13.63 -5.35
C MET A 46 -1.95 13.65 -5.40
N ASP A 47 -2.54 14.04 -6.53
CA ASP A 47 -4.00 13.93 -6.75
C ASP A 47 -4.47 12.46 -6.66
N ASP A 48 -3.77 11.55 -7.32
CA ASP A 48 -4.05 10.11 -7.24
C ASP A 48 -3.91 9.54 -5.81
N VAL A 49 -2.92 10.01 -5.03
CA VAL A 49 -2.76 9.63 -3.61
C VAL A 49 -3.96 10.12 -2.78
N HIS A 50 -4.41 11.36 -3.00
CA HIS A 50 -5.60 11.88 -2.33
C HIS A 50 -6.85 11.07 -2.69
N VAL A 51 -7.02 10.68 -3.95
CA VAL A 51 -8.13 9.81 -4.38
C VAL A 51 -8.07 8.45 -3.68
N ALA A 52 -6.88 7.84 -3.58
CA ALA A 52 -6.69 6.57 -2.89
C ALA A 52 -7.02 6.64 -1.39
N VAL A 53 -6.57 7.70 -0.73
CA VAL A 53 -6.85 7.97 0.69
C VAL A 53 -8.35 8.22 0.92
N ALA A 54 -8.95 9.12 0.14
CA ALA A 54 -10.36 9.46 0.27
C ALA A 54 -11.26 8.25 0.07
N TRP A 55 -10.91 7.36 -0.87
CA TRP A 55 -11.67 6.13 -1.11
C TRP A 55 -11.76 5.27 0.15
N TRP A 56 -10.63 5.02 0.84
CA TRP A 56 -10.60 4.25 2.08
C TRP A 56 -11.35 4.94 3.21
N GLU A 57 -11.14 6.25 3.39
CA GLU A 57 -11.79 7.05 4.43
C GLU A 57 -13.31 7.12 4.26
N GLU A 58 -13.80 7.13 3.01
CA GLU A 58 -15.23 7.03 2.69
C GLU A 58 -15.80 5.67 3.15
N GLN A 59 -15.09 4.56 2.88
CA GLN A 59 -15.55 3.22 3.26
C GLN A 59 -15.76 3.07 4.77
N VAL A 60 -14.96 3.76 5.58
CA VAL A 60 -15.01 3.67 7.05
C VAL A 60 -15.60 4.92 7.72
N SER A 61 -15.97 5.93 6.94
CA SER A 61 -16.53 7.21 7.40
C SER A 61 -15.69 7.92 8.48
N ARG A 62 -14.36 7.87 8.37
CA ARG A 62 -13.42 8.54 9.28
C ARG A 62 -12.06 8.79 8.63
N PRO A 63 -11.29 9.78 9.11
CA PRO A 63 -9.90 9.92 8.74
C PRO A 63 -9.07 8.71 9.14
N LEU A 64 -8.24 8.23 8.22
CA LEU A 64 -7.30 7.13 8.38
C LEU A 64 -5.86 7.60 8.22
N PHE A 65 -5.60 8.65 7.44
CA PHE A 65 -4.25 9.06 7.09
C PHE A 65 -4.00 10.56 7.35
N ASP A 66 -2.82 10.88 7.89
CA ASP A 66 -2.28 12.24 7.96
C ASP A 66 -1.09 12.33 7.01
N LEU A 67 -1.33 12.85 5.79
CA LEU A 67 -0.34 12.90 4.72
C LEU A 67 0.67 14.03 4.95
N ARG A 68 1.96 13.70 4.83
CA ARG A 68 3.06 14.65 4.98
C ARG A 68 4.15 14.41 3.95
N THR A 69 4.99 15.41 3.68
CA THR A 69 6.17 15.24 2.82
C THR A 69 7.37 14.74 3.61
N TRP A 70 7.98 13.64 3.17
CA TRP A 70 9.18 13.08 3.76
C TRP A 70 10.39 14.00 3.50
N SER A 71 11.19 14.23 4.54
CA SER A 71 12.44 15.00 4.46
C SER A 71 13.65 14.22 5.01
N GLY A 72 13.44 12.95 5.33
CA GLY A 72 14.50 12.06 5.80
C GLY A 72 15.31 11.45 4.66
N PRO A 73 16.23 10.54 4.96
CA PRO A 73 17.03 9.86 3.95
C PRO A 73 16.18 8.93 3.08
N MET A 74 16.70 8.63 1.88
CA MET A 74 16.20 7.57 1.01
C MET A 74 17.27 6.47 0.84
N PRO A 75 16.91 5.18 0.93
CA PRO A 75 15.56 4.68 1.24
C PRO A 75 15.12 4.94 2.69
N PRO A 76 13.82 4.89 3.02
CA PRO A 76 13.28 5.26 4.34
C PRO A 76 13.45 4.16 5.41
N TYR A 77 14.52 3.38 5.31
CA TYR A 77 14.91 2.35 6.27
C TYR A 77 16.43 2.31 6.43
N ALA A 78 16.86 1.80 7.58
CA ALA A 78 18.24 1.41 7.82
C ALA A 78 18.32 -0.10 8.05
N GLY A 79 19.50 -0.68 7.79
CA GLY A 79 19.71 -2.12 7.89
C GLY A 79 18.92 -2.94 6.87
N GLY A 80 19.31 -4.19 6.69
CA GLY A 80 18.65 -5.11 5.76
C GLY A 80 18.85 -4.75 4.29
N THR A 81 17.86 -5.09 3.46
CA THR A 81 17.88 -4.90 2.00
C THR A 81 16.54 -4.37 1.50
N ALA A 82 16.46 -3.92 0.26
CA ALA A 82 15.19 -3.49 -0.35
C ALA A 82 14.13 -4.60 -0.43
N THR A 83 14.53 -5.88 -0.33
CA THR A 83 13.60 -7.00 -0.23
C THR A 83 13.23 -7.39 1.19
N ASP A 84 14.00 -6.94 2.18
CA ASP A 84 13.93 -7.31 3.59
C ASP A 84 14.46 -6.17 4.49
N PRO A 85 13.77 -5.02 4.54
CA PRO A 85 14.17 -3.85 5.34
C PRO A 85 13.96 -4.13 6.83
N GLN A 86 14.86 -3.68 7.70
CA GLN A 86 14.81 -3.99 9.14
C GLN A 86 14.37 -2.80 10.02
N ASP A 87 15.01 -1.63 9.86
CA ASP A 87 14.79 -0.48 10.74
C ASP A 87 14.03 0.63 10.00
N PHE A 88 12.70 0.66 10.11
CA PHE A 88 11.89 1.65 9.40
C PHE A 88 12.06 3.02 10.04
N LEU A 89 12.40 4.03 9.23
CA LEU A 89 12.62 5.40 9.72
C LEU A 89 11.31 6.20 9.86
N GLY A 90 10.21 5.65 9.34
CA GLY A 90 8.88 6.22 9.42
C GLY A 90 7.88 5.35 8.68
N ASN A 91 6.62 5.79 8.69
CA ASN A 91 5.59 5.25 7.80
C ASN A 91 5.69 5.96 6.46
N VAL A 92 6.28 5.32 5.45
CA VAL A 92 6.65 6.04 4.22
C VAL A 92 6.12 5.34 2.98
N LEU A 93 5.45 6.09 2.11
CA LEU A 93 5.13 5.73 0.74
C LEU A 93 6.17 6.36 -0.20
N PHE A 94 6.94 5.53 -0.91
CA PHE A 94 8.11 5.96 -1.67
C PHE A 94 8.33 5.16 -2.95
N PHE A 95 9.12 5.71 -3.87
CA PHE A 95 9.61 4.95 -5.02
C PHE A 95 10.90 4.22 -4.66
N GLN A 96 10.93 2.91 -4.91
CA GLN A 96 12.11 2.08 -4.73
C GLN A 96 12.83 1.92 -6.07
N ASP A 97 14.06 2.44 -6.15
CA ASP A 97 14.95 2.35 -7.30
C ASP A 97 16.37 2.01 -6.82
N PRO A 98 17.00 0.91 -7.29
CA PRO A 98 16.44 -0.09 -8.22
C PRO A 98 15.30 -0.89 -7.60
N TRP A 99 14.37 -1.36 -8.45
CA TRP A 99 13.27 -2.23 -8.05
C TRP A 99 13.77 -3.67 -7.85
N PRO A 100 13.68 -4.25 -6.65
CA PRO A 100 14.32 -5.53 -6.33
C PRO A 100 13.39 -6.75 -6.50
N HIS A 101 12.21 -6.54 -7.08
CA HIS A 101 11.18 -7.59 -7.22
C HIS A 101 10.96 -7.96 -8.69
N ALA A 102 10.15 -9.00 -8.91
CA ALA A 102 9.80 -9.44 -10.25
C ALA A 102 9.08 -8.34 -11.04
N GLU A 103 9.17 -8.40 -12.36
CA GLU A 103 8.64 -7.37 -13.26
C GLU A 103 7.13 -7.14 -13.13
N ASP A 104 6.37 -8.16 -12.77
CA ASP A 104 4.93 -8.11 -12.56
C ASP A 104 4.53 -7.49 -11.20
N VAL A 105 5.46 -7.38 -10.25
CA VAL A 105 5.24 -6.73 -8.95
C VAL A 105 5.46 -5.23 -9.11
N LYS A 106 4.44 -4.42 -8.82
CA LYS A 106 4.48 -2.95 -8.99
C LYS A 106 4.47 -2.16 -7.70
N GLY A 107 4.08 -2.81 -6.61
CA GLY A 107 4.02 -2.27 -5.26
C GLY A 107 4.31 -3.35 -4.24
N LYS A 108 4.87 -2.95 -3.09
CA LYS A 108 5.10 -3.82 -1.95
C LYS A 108 4.97 -3.06 -0.65
N THR A 109 4.26 -3.64 0.31
CA THR A 109 4.05 -3.07 1.63
C THR A 109 4.72 -3.92 2.72
N PHE A 110 5.67 -3.34 3.43
CA PHE A 110 6.38 -3.97 4.53
C PHE A 110 5.77 -3.49 5.83
N LEU A 111 5.52 -4.39 6.78
CA LEU A 111 4.91 -4.06 8.07
C LEU A 111 5.78 -4.55 9.21
N LEU A 112 6.08 -3.66 10.14
CA LEU A 112 6.61 -4.03 11.44
C LEU A 112 5.47 -4.10 12.44
N ALA A 113 5.45 -5.19 13.19
CA ALA A 113 4.40 -5.40 14.15
C ALA A 113 4.86 -6.18 15.38
N SER A 114 4.07 -6.02 16.43
CA SER A 114 4.23 -6.71 17.70
C SER A 114 2.89 -7.24 18.14
N GLN A 115 2.81 -8.56 18.37
CA GLN A 115 1.56 -9.27 18.64
C GLN A 115 0.56 -9.01 17.50
N ASP A 116 -0.54 -8.33 17.80
CA ASP A 116 -1.64 -8.07 16.85
C ASP A 116 -1.68 -6.58 16.42
N ARG A 117 -0.61 -5.83 16.69
CA ARG A 117 -0.54 -4.38 16.45
C ARG A 117 0.50 -4.03 15.39
N LEU A 118 0.06 -3.28 14.39
CA LEU A 118 0.92 -2.60 13.43
C LEU A 118 1.62 -1.42 14.12
N GLU A 119 2.93 -1.39 14.02
CA GLU A 119 3.76 -0.35 14.64
C GLU A 119 4.34 0.59 13.59
N GLN A 120 4.80 0.06 12.46
CA GLN A 120 5.32 0.84 11.34
C GLN A 120 5.05 0.15 10.00
N GLY A 121 5.03 0.92 8.91
CA GLY A 121 4.88 0.35 7.57
C GLY A 121 5.61 1.13 6.49
N LEU A 122 6.13 0.43 5.50
CA LEU A 122 6.71 1.03 4.29
C LEU A 122 5.91 0.59 3.08
N ILE A 123 5.59 1.52 2.20
CA ILE A 123 4.98 1.23 0.91
C ILE A 123 5.98 1.60 -0.17
N ALA A 124 6.56 0.60 -0.82
CA ALA A 124 7.49 0.75 -1.92
C ALA A 124 6.75 0.59 -3.24
N LEU A 125 6.86 1.56 -4.14
CA LEU A 125 6.35 1.49 -5.51
C LEU A 125 7.51 1.40 -6.52
N LYS A 126 7.28 0.73 -7.65
CA LYS A 126 8.26 0.65 -8.74
C LYS A 126 8.42 2.02 -9.43
N GLY A 127 9.58 2.66 -9.26
CA GLY A 127 9.79 4.05 -9.69
C GLY A 127 9.79 4.31 -11.20
N ASP A 128 10.16 3.32 -12.01
CA ASP A 128 10.26 3.40 -13.47
C ASP A 128 8.99 2.90 -14.20
N GLU A 129 7.94 2.52 -13.46
CA GLU A 129 6.69 2.06 -14.05
C GLU A 129 5.91 3.22 -14.71
N PRO A 130 5.49 3.09 -15.98
CA PRO A 130 4.72 4.11 -16.67
C PRO A 130 3.25 4.06 -16.24
N TYR A 131 2.93 4.58 -15.05
CA TYR A 131 1.57 4.56 -14.50
C TYR A 131 0.55 5.39 -15.29
N CYS A 132 -0.73 5.03 -15.19
CA CYS A 132 -1.86 5.84 -15.63
C CYS A 132 -2.46 6.65 -14.48
N HIS A 133 -2.94 7.86 -14.77
CA HIS A 133 -3.66 8.73 -13.85
C HIS A 133 -5.14 8.76 -14.26
N GLY A 134 -6.08 8.47 -13.34
CA GLY A 134 -7.52 8.41 -13.66
C GLY A 134 -7.97 7.27 -14.60
N GLY A 135 -7.13 6.26 -14.89
CA GLY A 135 -7.45 5.09 -15.71
C GLY A 135 -6.55 4.89 -16.95
N CYS A 136 -6.48 3.67 -17.50
CA CYS A 136 -5.60 3.36 -18.64
C CYS A 136 -6.28 3.32 -20.01
N ALA A 137 -7.57 3.67 -20.13
CA ALA A 137 -8.30 3.59 -21.41
C ALA A 137 -7.64 4.39 -22.54
N ALA A 138 -7.00 5.52 -22.23
CA ALA A 138 -6.28 6.35 -23.21
C ALA A 138 -4.89 5.81 -23.58
N ASN A 139 -4.35 4.83 -22.85
CA ASN A 139 -2.98 4.35 -22.97
C ASN A 139 -2.93 2.81 -22.97
N PRO A 140 -3.23 2.12 -24.08
CA PRO A 140 -3.33 0.65 -24.13
C PRO A 140 -2.01 -0.09 -23.84
N GLY A 141 -0.87 0.60 -23.90
CA GLY A 141 0.43 0.06 -23.50
C GLY A 141 0.72 0.13 -21.99
N ARG A 142 -0.10 0.87 -21.23
CA ARG A 142 0.00 0.98 -19.76
C ARG A 142 -1.14 0.18 -19.15
N ARG A 143 -0.85 -0.56 -18.08
CA ARG A 143 -1.84 -1.46 -17.44
C ARG A 143 -2.07 -1.15 -15.97
N VAL A 144 -1.28 -0.24 -15.39
CA VAL A 144 -1.29 0.03 -13.95
C VAL A 144 -1.80 1.44 -13.71
N VAL A 145 -2.95 1.54 -13.04
CA VAL A 145 -3.55 2.80 -12.61
C VAL A 145 -2.96 3.19 -11.26
N PHE A 146 -2.28 4.34 -11.18
CA PHE A 146 -1.49 4.74 -10.01
C PHE A 146 -2.36 4.83 -8.74
N GLN A 147 -3.47 5.59 -8.77
CA GLN A 147 -4.42 5.67 -7.66
C GLN A 147 -4.90 4.30 -7.17
N LYS A 148 -5.10 3.33 -8.07
CA LYS A 148 -5.59 1.99 -7.71
C LYS A 148 -4.48 1.15 -7.06
N LEU A 149 -3.26 1.23 -7.57
CA LEU A 149 -2.10 0.62 -6.92
C LEU A 149 -1.85 1.21 -5.53
N VAL A 150 -1.87 2.54 -5.40
CA VAL A 150 -1.70 3.21 -4.10
C VAL A 150 -2.80 2.74 -3.14
N ALA A 151 -4.07 2.71 -3.57
CA ALA A 151 -5.16 2.26 -2.72
C ALA A 151 -5.02 0.78 -2.30
N HIS A 152 -4.57 -0.10 -3.20
CA HIS A 152 -4.27 -1.50 -2.87
C HIS A 152 -3.18 -1.61 -1.79
N GLU A 153 -2.05 -0.92 -1.97
CA GLU A 153 -0.97 -0.95 -1.00
C GLU A 153 -1.35 -0.26 0.33
N LEU A 154 -2.20 0.77 0.31
CA LEU A 154 -2.80 1.32 1.53
C LEU A 154 -3.68 0.29 2.25
N GLY A 155 -4.38 -0.58 1.52
CA GLY A 155 -5.14 -1.69 2.11
C GLY A 155 -4.22 -2.65 2.87
N HIS A 156 -3.09 -3.04 2.27
CA HIS A 156 -2.05 -3.79 2.98
C HIS A 156 -1.51 -3.03 4.19
N PHE A 157 -1.26 -1.73 4.03
CA PHE A 157 -0.79 -0.87 5.12
C PHE A 157 -1.78 -0.83 6.28
N LEU A 158 -3.10 -0.93 6.01
CA LEU A 158 -4.16 -1.04 7.00
C LEU A 158 -4.32 -2.46 7.59
N GLY A 159 -3.49 -3.41 7.17
CA GLY A 159 -3.48 -4.80 7.66
C GLY A 159 -4.35 -5.76 6.85
N LEU A 160 -4.83 -5.37 5.67
CA LEU A 160 -5.63 -6.25 4.82
C LEU A 160 -4.75 -7.23 4.04
N PRO A 161 -5.07 -8.54 4.06
CA PRO A 161 -4.46 -9.51 3.17
C PRO A 161 -4.94 -9.34 1.72
N HIS A 162 -4.35 -10.11 0.81
CA HIS A 162 -5.01 -10.33 -0.47
C HIS A 162 -6.31 -11.11 -0.30
N THR A 163 -7.17 -11.00 -1.31
CA THR A 163 -8.34 -11.86 -1.48
C THR A 163 -8.30 -12.54 -2.84
N GLU A 164 -8.99 -13.67 -2.95
CA GLU A 164 -9.19 -14.38 -4.21
C GLU A 164 -10.31 -13.77 -5.06
N ASP A 165 -11.08 -12.82 -4.52
CA ASP A 165 -12.12 -12.10 -5.26
C ASP A 165 -11.47 -11.15 -6.27
N PRO A 166 -11.57 -11.41 -7.60
CA PRO A 166 -10.92 -10.58 -8.61
C PRO A 166 -11.51 -9.17 -8.71
N GLU A 167 -12.71 -8.94 -8.18
CA GLU A 167 -13.37 -7.63 -8.18
C GLU A 167 -12.99 -6.78 -6.96
N SER A 168 -12.36 -7.37 -5.94
CA SER A 168 -11.88 -6.64 -4.78
C SER A 168 -10.64 -5.82 -5.12
N LEU A 169 -10.53 -4.64 -4.50
CA LEU A 169 -9.31 -3.84 -4.52
C LEU A 169 -8.10 -4.63 -4.00
N MET A 170 -8.32 -5.56 -3.07
CA MET A 170 -7.28 -6.40 -2.48
C MET A 170 -6.96 -7.65 -3.30
N SER A 171 -7.53 -7.81 -4.51
CA SER A 171 -7.04 -8.79 -5.47
C SER A 171 -5.58 -8.49 -5.83
N PRO A 172 -4.68 -9.50 -5.89
CA PRO A 172 -3.30 -9.31 -6.34
C PRO A 172 -3.21 -8.86 -7.81
N ASP A 173 -4.25 -9.16 -8.61
CA ASP A 173 -4.31 -8.86 -10.04
C ASP A 173 -5.18 -7.61 -10.29
N LEU A 174 -4.56 -6.41 -10.23
CA LEU A 174 -5.27 -5.15 -10.42
C LEU A 174 -5.72 -4.94 -11.87
N THR A 175 -7.00 -4.64 -12.06
CA THR A 175 -7.56 -4.28 -13.37
C THR A 175 -7.22 -2.83 -13.76
N PRO A 176 -7.17 -2.50 -15.07
CA PRO A 176 -6.82 -1.16 -15.56
C PRO A 176 -7.94 -0.11 -15.41
N GLU A 177 -9.02 -0.46 -14.69
CA GLU A 177 -10.16 0.41 -14.43
C GLU A 177 -9.87 1.41 -13.30
N PRO A 178 -10.52 2.59 -13.29
CA PRO A 178 -10.37 3.58 -12.23
C PRO A 178 -10.79 3.05 -10.85
N LEU A 179 -10.19 3.60 -9.78
CA LEU A 179 -10.45 3.22 -8.39
C LEU A 179 -11.94 3.27 -7.96
N PRO A 180 -12.77 4.25 -8.36
CA PRO A 180 -14.18 4.28 -7.96
C PRO A 180 -15.01 3.05 -8.35
N ALA A 181 -14.53 2.20 -9.27
CA ALA A 181 -15.16 0.94 -9.64
C ALA A 181 -14.74 -0.25 -8.76
N ALA A 182 -13.71 -0.08 -7.92
CA ALA A 182 -13.21 -1.16 -7.06
C ALA A 182 -14.16 -1.44 -5.89
N THR A 183 -14.13 -2.68 -5.41
CA THR A 183 -14.95 -3.12 -4.26
C THR A 183 -14.09 -3.51 -3.06
N VAL A 184 -14.68 -3.50 -1.87
CA VAL A 184 -14.12 -4.08 -0.64
C VAL A 184 -15.27 -4.68 0.15
N THR A 185 -15.04 -5.83 0.75
CA THR A 185 -16.05 -6.59 1.48
C THR A 185 -16.27 -6.01 2.88
N ALA A 186 -17.45 -6.27 3.45
CA ALA A 186 -17.74 -5.91 4.84
C ALA A 186 -16.80 -6.61 5.85
N GLU A 187 -16.28 -7.79 5.50
CA GLU A 187 -15.28 -8.48 6.33
C GLU A 187 -13.97 -7.69 6.37
N GLU A 188 -13.46 -7.26 5.22
CA GLU A 188 -12.25 -6.44 5.11
C GLU A 188 -12.43 -5.12 5.88
N LEU A 189 -13.54 -4.40 5.68
CA LEU A 189 -13.83 -3.17 6.43
C LEU A 189 -13.93 -3.41 7.94
N GLY A 190 -14.52 -4.55 8.35
CA GLY A 190 -14.61 -4.96 9.74
C GLY A 190 -13.26 -5.16 10.42
N ARG A 191 -12.18 -5.40 9.66
CA ARG A 191 -10.79 -5.51 10.17
C ARG A 191 -10.14 -4.15 10.42
N ILE A 192 -10.55 -3.12 9.69
CA ILE A 192 -10.05 -1.75 9.87
C ILE A 192 -10.73 -1.07 11.06
N VAL A 193 -12.05 -1.28 11.21
CA VAL A 193 -12.88 -0.51 12.15
C VAL A 193 -12.89 -1.09 13.57
N ASN A 194 -12.76 -2.41 13.74
CA ASN A 194 -12.98 -3.11 15.03
C ASN A 194 -11.71 -3.63 15.69
#